data_AF-A0A934LCQ6-F1
#
_entry.id   AF-A0A934LCQ6-F1
#
_cell.length_a   1.000
_cell.length_b   1.000
_cell.length_c   1.000
_cell.angle_alpha   90.00
_cell.angle_beta   90.00
_cell.angle_gamma   90.00
#
_symmetry.space_group_name_H-M   'P 1'
#
loop_
_entity.id
_entity.type
_entity.pdbx_description
1 polymer ?
#
loop_
_entity_poly.entity_id
_entity_poly.type
_entity_poly.pdbx_seq_one_letter_code
_entity_poly.pdbx_strand_id
1 'polypeptide(L)' 'MKAIWKDEVIAESDDTVVVEGNHYFPLDSVNESYLRPSNKTSVCTWKGQFETSVTDS' A
#
# COMPACT_ATOMS: atom_id res chain seq x y z
N MET A 1 -9.01 -12.25 3.61
CA MET A 1 -8.64 -11.35 4.76
C MET A 1 -9.18 -9.94 4.50
N LYS A 2 -9.54 -9.15 5.52
CA LYS A 2 -10.15 -7.81 5.33
C LYS A 2 -9.48 -6.74 6.20
N ALA A 3 -9.18 -5.59 5.62
CA ALA A 3 -8.72 -4.39 6.31
C ALA A 3 -9.87 -3.36 6.38
N ILE A 4 -10.26 -2.99 7.60
CA ILE A 4 -11.37 -2.08 7.86
C ILE A 4 -10.83 -0.80 8.49
N TRP A 5 -11.24 0.35 7.96
CA TRP A 5 -10.89 1.66 8.47
C TRP A 5 -12.13 2.55 8.54
N LYS A 6 -12.44 3.09 9.73
CA LYS A 6 -13.64 3.91 9.99
C LYS A 6 -14.94 3.25 9.47
N ASP A 7 -15.11 1.98 9.80
CA ASP A 7 -16.25 1.13 9.39
C ASP A 7 -16.36 0.85 7.88
N GLU A 8 -15.34 1.22 7.09
CA GLU A 8 -15.29 0.98 5.65
C GLU A 8 -14.21 -0.06 5.30
N VAL A 9 -14.50 -0.95 4.34
CA VAL A 9 -13.53 -1.94 3.87
C VAL A 9 -12.61 -1.28 2.85
N ILE A 10 -11.34 -1.08 3.23
CA ILE A 10 -10.35 -0.41 2.39
C ILE A 10 -9.51 -1.40 1.56
N ALA A 11 -9.39 -2.65 2.01
CA ALA A 11 -8.76 -3.73 1.25
C ALA A 11 -9.35 -5.09 1.64
N GLU A 12 -9.58 -5.95 0.66
CA GLU A 12 -10.05 -7.32 0.87
C GLU A 12 -9.40 -8.26 -0.14
N SER A 13 -8.66 -9.25 0.37
CA SER A 13 -8.09 -10.31 -0.46
C SER A 13 -7.72 -11.51 0.40
N ASP A 14 -7.77 -12.68 -0.21
CA ASP A 14 -7.27 -13.92 0.38
C ASP A 14 -5.80 -14.18 0.01
N ASP A 15 -5.26 -13.43 -0.96
CA ASP A 15 -3.86 -13.49 -1.43
C ASP A 15 -2.96 -12.47 -0.70
N THR A 16 -3.10 -12.35 0.62
CA THR A 16 -2.21 -11.48 1.41
C THR A 16 -0.83 -12.10 1.60
N VAL A 17 0.23 -11.30 1.49
CA VAL A 17 1.60 -11.74 1.76
C VAL A 17 1.99 -11.35 3.19
N VAL A 18 2.50 -12.30 3.96
CA VAL A 18 2.99 -12.03 5.32
C VAL A 18 4.49 -11.77 5.30
N VAL A 19 4.89 -10.57 5.72
CA VAL A 19 6.31 -10.20 5.86
C VAL A 19 6.55 -9.73 7.28
N GLU A 20 7.44 -10.43 7.99
CA GLU A 20 7.79 -10.12 9.40
C GLU A 20 6.57 -10.05 10.34
N GLY A 21 5.56 -10.91 10.10
CA GLY A 21 4.32 -10.94 10.88
C GLY A 21 3.28 -9.89 10.49
N ASN A 22 3.56 -9.03 9.50
CA ASN A 22 2.60 -8.06 8.97
C ASN A 22 1.97 -8.58 7.68
N HIS A 23 0.65 -8.37 7.52
CA HIS A 23 -0.08 -8.73 6.32
C HIS A 23 -0.08 -7.58 5.32
N TYR A 24 0.40 -7.87 4.11
CA TYR A 24 0.42 -6.95 2.99
C TYR A 24 -0.61 -7.40 1.96
N PHE A 25 -1.49 -6.47 1.60
CA PHE A 25 -2.49 -6.69 0.55
C PHE A 25 -1.89 -6.38 -0.82
N PRO A 26 -2.16 -7.19 -1.85
CA PRO A 26 -1.80 -6.86 -3.22
C PRO A 26 -2.52 -5.58 -3.64
N LEU A 27 -1.87 -4.77 -4.49
CA LEU A 27 -2.37 -3.44 -4.87
C LEU A 27 -3.78 -3.50 -5.47
N ASP A 28 -4.03 -4.50 -6.32
CA ASP A 28 -5.32 -4.74 -7.00
C ASP A 28 -6.48 -5.05 -6.03
N SER A 29 -6.17 -5.42 -4.79
CA SER A 29 -7.16 -5.71 -3.76
C SER A 29 -7.48 -4.53 -2.85
N VAL A 30 -6.76 -3.42 -3.01
CA VAL A 30 -6.97 -2.19 -2.26
C VAL A 30 -7.92 -1.30 -3.04
N ASN A 31 -8.92 -0.75 -2.37
CA ASN A 31 -9.86 0.15 -3.00
C ASN A 31 -9.21 1.52 -3.22
N GLU A 32 -8.77 1.76 -4.46
CA GLU A 32 -8.11 3.00 -4.89
C GLU A 32 -8.95 4.25 -4.60
N SER A 33 -10.27 4.14 -4.52
CA SER A 33 -11.17 5.27 -4.21
C SER A 33 -10.91 5.89 -2.83
N TYR A 34 -10.32 5.10 -1.91
CA TYR A 34 -9.93 5.56 -0.56
C TYR A 34 -8.43 5.88 -0.46
N LEU A 35 -7.66 5.61 -1.52
CA LEU A 35 -6.25 5.96 -1.59
C LEU A 35 -6.08 7.30 -2.27
N ARG A 36 -5.35 8.21 -1.63
CA ARG A 36 -4.87 9.42 -2.30
C ARG A 36 -3.43 9.17 -2.74
N PRO A 37 -3.09 9.29 -4.03
CA PRO A 37 -1.70 9.28 -4.45
C PRO A 37 -0.98 10.42 -3.71
N SER A 38 0.06 10.04 -2.98
CA SER A 38 0.81 10.95 -2.12
C SER A 38 2.26 10.93 -2.61
N ASN A 39 2.76 12.10 -2.99
CA ASN A 39 4.16 12.32 -3.36
C ASN A 39 5.11 12.33 -2.14
N LYS A 40 4.72 11.75 -0.99
CA LYS A 40 5.61 11.62 0.17
C LYS A 40 6.48 10.38 0.02
N THR A 41 7.74 10.63 -0.32
CA THR A 41 8.81 9.63 -0.22
C THR A 41 9.32 9.62 1.22
N SER A 42 9.05 8.56 1.98
CA SER A 42 9.69 8.33 3.28
C SER A 42 10.87 7.40 3.09
N VAL A 43 12.08 7.91 3.30
CA VAL A 43 13.32 7.14 3.20
C VAL A 43 13.49 6.34 4.49
N CYS A 44 13.10 5.07 4.47
CA CYS A 44 13.39 4.14 5.56
C CYS A 44 14.77 3.53 5.35
N THR A 45 15.71 3.79 6.26
CA THR A 45 17.11 3.33 6.20
C THR A 45 17.28 1.80 6.13
N TRP A 46 16.25 1.01 6.41
CA TRP A 46 16.31 -0.46 6.43
C TRP A 46 15.57 -1.18 5.29
N LYS A 47 14.76 -0.49 4.46
CA LYS A 47 13.95 -1.11 3.39
C LYS A 47 14.26 -0.63 1.96
N GLY A 48 15.35 0.10 1.76
CA GLY A 48 15.76 0.57 0.42
C GLY A 48 14.87 1.69 -0.12
N GLN A 49 15.35 2.34 -1.18
CA GLN A 49 14.78 3.56 -1.75
C GLN A 49 13.72 3.21 -2.81
N PHE A 50 12.48 3.64 -2.60
CA PHE A 50 11.44 3.56 -3.61
C PHE A 50 11.41 4.89 -4.37
N GLU A 51 11.91 4.90 -5.59
CA GLU A 51 11.91 6.05 -6.49
C GLU A 51 10.98 5.74 -7.67
N THR A 52 9.79 6.33 -7.67
CA THR A 52 8.89 6.31 -8.83
C THR A 52 9.16 7.56 -9.65
N SER A 53 10.16 7.49 -10.53
CA SER A 53 10.50 8.59 -11.45
C SER A 53 9.47 8.65 -12.57
N VAL A 54 8.63 9.69 -12.58
CA VAL A 54 7.91 10.11 -13.79
C VAL A 54 8.47 11.48 -14.16
N THR A 55 9.31 11.50 -15.19
CA THR A 55 9.86 12.72 -15.80
C THR A 55 8.78 13.36 -16.68
N ASP A 56 8.33 14.56 -16.33
CA ASP A 56 7.57 15.43 -17.24
C ASP A 56 8.54 16.46 -17.84
N SER A 57 8.55 16.58 -19.17
CA SER A 57 9.36 17.52 -19.98
C SER A 57 8.50 18.68 -20.46
#